data_AF-X0QHX0-F1
#
_entry.id   AF-X0QHX0-F1
#
_cell.length_a   1.000
_cell.length_b   1.000
_cell.length_c   1.000
_cell.angle_alpha   90.00
_cell.angle_beta   90.00
_cell.angle_gamma   90.00
#
_symmetry.space_group_name_H-M   'P 1'
#
loop_
_entity.id
_entity.type
_entity.pdbx_description
1 polymer ?
#
loop_
_entity_poly.entity_id
_entity_poly.type
_entity_poly.pdbx_seq_one_letter_code
_entity_poly.pdbx_strand_id
1 'polypeptide(L)'
;MMTFEEYQAFRDRGFSHAPLVKKRLMDAQTPVSVFSKVRDLNGSAYLFESVVGGERWARYSMIGLGSDLILQYADGNMTTKRNDHIDTEAVENPFDYLRELMAQYHMPTAEDVPTMPSFSGGLVGYFGYDMVRVIEPSVGLSDAPNPMSMPDMC
;
A
#
# COMPACT_ATOMS: atom_id res chain seq x y z
N MET A 1 -5.43 -10.56 21.92
CA MET A 1 -6.06 -10.54 20.58
C MET A 1 -7.42 -9.89 20.79
N MET A 2 -7.83 -9.01 19.88
CA MET A 2 -9.04 -8.20 20.06
C MET A 2 -10.28 -9.08 20.31
N THR A 3 -11.12 -8.70 21.26
CA THR A 3 -12.41 -9.35 21.51
C THR A 3 -13.46 -8.86 20.50
N PHE A 4 -14.58 -9.60 20.38
CA PHE A 4 -15.68 -9.16 19.52
C PHE A 4 -16.33 -7.85 20.00
N GLU A 5 -16.36 -7.62 21.32
CA GLU A 5 -16.87 -6.41 21.93
C GLU A 5 -15.96 -5.20 21.61
N GLU A 6 -14.64 -5.37 21.69
CA GLU A 6 -13.67 -4.34 21.27
C GLU A 6 -13.82 -4.01 19.78
N TYR A 7 -14.05 -5.02 18.93
CA TYR A 7 -14.34 -4.82 17.51
C TYR A 7 -15.62 -4.01 17.28
N GLN A 8 -16.69 -4.30 18.01
CA GLN A 8 -17.94 -3.53 17.94
C GLN A 8 -17.73 -2.07 18.36
N ALA A 9 -16.96 -1.84 19.42
CA ALA A 9 -16.63 -0.48 19.87
C ALA A 9 -15.88 0.34 18.80
N PHE A 10 -15.00 -0.28 17.99
CA PHE A 10 -14.39 0.41 16.85
C PHE A 10 -15.43 0.80 15.78
N ARG A 11 -16.36 -0.11 15.47
CA ARG A 11 -17.43 0.18 14.49
C ARG A 11 -18.35 1.31 14.95
N ASP A 12 -18.75 1.30 16.21
CA ASP A 12 -19.65 2.32 16.79
C ASP A 12 -19.01 3.71 16.81
N ARG A 13 -17.68 3.78 16.88
CA ARG A 13 -16.89 5.01 16.75
C ARG A 13 -16.71 5.47 15.30
N GLY A 14 -17.23 4.72 14.32
CA GLY A 14 -17.22 5.08 12.91
C GLY A 14 -15.96 4.66 12.15
N PHE A 15 -15.12 3.78 12.71
CA PHE A 15 -14.00 3.21 11.94
C PHE A 15 -14.52 2.22 10.90
N SER A 16 -13.99 2.28 9.67
CA SER A 16 -14.39 1.35 8.61
C SER A 16 -13.72 -0.02 8.74
N HIS A 17 -12.64 -0.11 9.52
CA HIS A 17 -11.86 -1.33 9.74
C HIS A 17 -11.29 -1.36 11.17
N ALA A 18 -10.97 -2.57 11.66
CA ALA A 18 -10.36 -2.78 12.97
C ALA A 18 -9.12 -3.69 12.85
N PRO A 19 -7.92 -3.24 13.24
CA PRO A 19 -6.68 -3.99 13.06
C PRO A 19 -6.50 -5.09 14.11
N LEU A 20 -6.16 -6.30 13.67
CA LEU A 20 -5.85 -7.41 14.57
C LEU A 20 -4.36 -7.48 14.93
N VAL A 21 -4.07 -6.85 16.08
CA VAL A 21 -2.82 -6.78 16.85
C VAL A 21 -2.22 -8.12 17.33
N LYS A 22 -1.16 -8.71 16.73
CA LYS A 22 -0.38 -9.75 17.44
C LYS A 22 1.14 -9.56 17.42
N LYS A 23 1.73 -9.42 18.61
CA LYS A 23 3.19 -9.44 18.81
C LYS A 23 3.72 -10.86 19.03
N ARG A 24 4.86 -11.18 18.41
CA ARG A 24 5.56 -12.46 18.54
C ARG A 24 7.06 -12.23 18.66
N LEU A 25 7.75 -13.09 19.42
CA LEU A 25 9.20 -13.13 19.47
C LEU A 25 9.69 -13.92 18.25
N MET A 26 10.63 -13.34 17.51
CA MET A 26 11.26 -13.92 16.32
C MET A 26 12.76 -13.59 16.29
N ASP A 27 13.44 -13.88 17.40
CA ASP A 27 14.88 -13.64 17.60
C ASP A 27 15.78 -14.44 16.63
N ALA A 28 15.32 -15.61 16.17
CA ALA A 28 16.02 -16.43 15.19
C ALA A 28 15.71 -16.08 13.71
N GLN A 29 14.99 -14.98 13.44
CA GLN A 29 14.60 -14.60 12.07
C GLN A 29 15.17 -13.24 11.70
N THR A 30 15.50 -13.09 10.41
CA THR A 30 15.76 -11.79 9.79
C THR A 30 14.56 -11.39 8.93
N PRO A 31 14.36 -10.09 8.62
CA PRO A 31 13.29 -9.65 7.73
C PRO A 31 13.29 -10.38 6.39
N VAL A 32 14.47 -10.55 5.77
CA VAL A 32 14.64 -11.32 4.53
C VAL A 32 14.23 -12.79 4.70
N SER A 33 14.59 -13.44 5.82
CA SER A 33 14.21 -14.85 6.06
C SER A 33 12.72 -15.02 6.31
N VAL A 34 12.05 -14.01 6.88
CA VAL A 34 10.58 -14.00 6.99
C VAL A 34 9.96 -13.78 5.63
N PHE A 35 10.42 -12.77 4.87
CA PHE A 35 9.89 -12.43 3.56
C PHE A 35 9.95 -13.62 2.59
N SER A 36 11.07 -14.35 2.52
CA SER A 36 11.20 -15.49 1.61
C SER A 36 10.19 -16.62 1.89
N LYS A 37 9.70 -16.73 3.13
CA LYS A 37 8.71 -17.74 3.52
C LYS A 37 7.27 -17.34 3.20
N VAL A 38 7.01 -16.04 3.02
CA VAL A 38 5.64 -15.50 2.92
C VAL A 38 5.34 -14.80 1.60
N ARG A 39 6.37 -14.47 0.81
CA ARG A 39 6.21 -13.70 -0.43
C ARG A 39 5.31 -14.36 -1.47
N ASP A 40 5.22 -15.69 -1.44
CA ASP A 40 4.44 -16.47 -2.41
C ASP A 40 3.00 -16.72 -1.94
N LEU A 41 2.61 -16.21 -0.75
CA LEU A 41 1.24 -16.32 -0.25
C LEU A 41 0.25 -15.47 -1.06
N ASN A 42 0.73 -14.37 -1.63
CA ASN A 42 -0.05 -13.51 -2.52
C ASN A 42 0.88 -12.86 -3.55
N GLY A 43 0.40 -12.63 -4.77
CA GLY A 43 1.23 -12.24 -5.92
C GLY A 43 1.82 -10.81 -5.87
N SER A 44 1.60 -10.06 -4.78
CA SER A 44 2.00 -8.65 -4.63
C SER A 44 2.66 -8.36 -3.28
N ALA A 45 3.40 -9.33 -2.75
CA ALA A 45 4.15 -9.16 -1.51
C ALA A 45 5.33 -8.19 -1.68
N TYR A 46 5.63 -7.42 -0.64
CA TYR A 46 6.74 -6.46 -0.62
C TYR A 46 7.51 -6.50 0.70
N LEU A 47 8.77 -6.06 0.64
CA LEU A 47 9.65 -5.87 1.79
C LEU A 47 10.28 -4.47 1.69
N PHE A 48 10.08 -3.65 2.71
CA PHE A 48 10.81 -2.40 2.89
C PHE A 48 11.79 -2.51 4.04
N GLU A 49 13.05 -2.21 3.73
CA GLU A 49 14.13 -2.07 4.70
C GLU A 49 14.77 -0.70 4.53
N SER A 50 15.14 -0.07 5.63
CA SER A 50 15.82 1.21 5.62
C SER A 50 17.23 1.06 6.19
N VAL A 51 18.21 1.59 5.47
CA VAL A 51 19.61 1.70 5.92
C VAL A 51 19.94 3.17 6.03
N VAL A 52 20.29 3.63 7.23
CA VAL A 52 20.71 5.02 7.47
C VAL A 52 22.23 5.08 7.46
N GLY A 53 22.80 5.81 6.49
CA GLY A 53 24.24 6.11 6.42
C GLY A 53 25.14 4.89 6.22
N GLY A 54 24.65 3.82 5.60
CA GLY A 54 25.44 2.62 5.26
C GLY A 54 25.78 1.68 6.44
N GLU A 55 25.75 2.18 7.68
CA GLU A 55 26.23 1.45 8.86
C GLU A 55 25.15 1.19 9.93
N ARG A 56 24.05 1.97 9.95
CA ARG A 56 22.94 1.76 10.89
C ARG A 56 21.70 1.25 10.19
N TRP A 57 21.35 0.01 10.49
CA TRP A 57 20.06 -0.56 10.10
C TRP A 57 18.96 0.18 10.86
N ALA A 58 17.89 0.54 10.16
CA ALA A 58 16.71 1.10 10.81
C ALA A 58 16.11 0.07 11.78
N ARG A 59 15.41 0.57 12.79
CA ARG A 59 14.81 -0.27 13.84
C ARG A 59 13.71 -1.21 13.31
N TYR A 60 13.12 -0.90 12.16
CA TYR A 60 11.97 -1.60 11.61
C TYR A 60 12.18 -1.96 10.14
N SER A 61 11.74 -3.15 9.77
CA SER A 61 11.46 -3.56 8.40
C SER A 61 9.95 -3.81 8.28
N MET A 62 9.39 -3.58 7.10
CA MET A 62 7.96 -3.74 6.83
C MET A 62 7.77 -4.82 5.77
N ILE A 63 6.93 -5.80 6.06
CA ILE A 63 6.55 -6.85 5.11
C ILE A 63 5.04 -6.74 4.90
N GLY A 64 4.63 -6.55 3.65
CA GLY A 64 3.24 -6.69 3.25
C GLY A 64 3.06 -7.94 2.40
N LEU A 65 1.95 -8.63 2.60
CA LEU A 65 1.59 -9.82 1.85
C LEU A 65 0.70 -9.47 0.65
N GLY A 66 0.75 -8.23 0.16
CA GLY A 66 -0.16 -7.76 -0.89
C GLY A 66 -1.62 -7.62 -0.44
N SER A 67 -2.43 -7.13 -1.37
CA SER A 67 -3.88 -6.97 -1.25
C SER A 67 -4.51 -7.42 -2.56
N ASP A 68 -5.78 -7.83 -2.49
CA ASP A 68 -6.56 -8.12 -3.70
C ASP A 68 -6.98 -6.84 -4.44
N LEU A 69 -6.73 -5.66 -3.86
CA LEU A 69 -6.90 -4.35 -4.49
C LEU A 69 -5.58 -3.87 -5.10
N ILE A 70 -5.52 -3.77 -6.43
CA ILE A 70 -4.41 -3.19 -7.20
C ILE A 70 -4.97 -2.06 -8.04
N LEU A 71 -4.27 -0.92 -8.04
CA LEU A 71 -4.62 0.27 -8.83
C LEU A 71 -3.52 0.50 -9.84
N GLN A 72 -3.85 0.78 -11.09
CA GLN A 72 -2.88 1.08 -12.13
C GLN A 72 -3.34 2.29 -12.93
N TYR A 73 -2.48 3.29 -13.06
CA TYR A 73 -2.76 4.45 -13.90
C TYR A 73 -1.83 4.46 -15.10
N ALA A 74 -2.40 4.54 -16.30
CA ALA A 74 -1.68 4.66 -17.55
C ALA A 74 -2.55 5.35 -18.60
N ASP A 75 -1.96 6.22 -19.42
CA ASP A 75 -2.61 6.83 -20.57
C ASP A 75 -3.97 7.50 -20.25
N GLY A 76 -4.08 8.16 -19.10
CA GLY A 76 -5.32 8.84 -18.68
C GLY A 76 -6.41 7.91 -18.14
N ASN A 77 -6.10 6.64 -17.87
CA ASN A 77 -7.06 5.67 -17.37
C ASN A 77 -6.58 5.06 -16.04
N MET A 78 -7.52 4.90 -15.11
CA MET A 78 -7.32 4.13 -13.89
C MET A 78 -7.91 2.74 -14.07
N THR A 79 -7.09 1.70 -13.88
CA THR A 79 -7.52 0.31 -13.80
C THR A 79 -7.52 -0.12 -12.34
N THR A 80 -8.68 -0.52 -11.84
CA THR A 80 -8.85 -1.09 -10.50
C THR A 80 -9.09 -2.58 -10.60
N LYS A 81 -8.15 -3.38 -10.12
CA LYS A 81 -8.34 -4.82 -9.91
C LYS A 81 -8.71 -5.06 -8.46
N ARG A 82 -9.85 -5.72 -8.24
CA ARG A 82 -10.33 -6.15 -6.92
C ARG A 82 -10.80 -7.60 -6.98
N ASN A 83 -10.08 -8.51 -6.34
CA ASN A 83 -10.33 -9.95 -6.45
C ASN A 83 -10.29 -10.39 -7.94
N ASP A 84 -11.38 -11.00 -8.42
CA ASP A 84 -11.56 -11.42 -9.82
C ASP A 84 -12.20 -10.33 -10.71
N HIS A 85 -12.48 -9.14 -10.16
CA HIS A 85 -13.05 -8.03 -10.91
C HIS A 85 -11.97 -7.04 -11.35
N ILE A 86 -12.05 -6.62 -12.60
CA ILE A 86 -11.20 -5.58 -13.19
C ILE A 86 -12.12 -4.55 -13.81
N ASP A 87 -11.94 -3.30 -13.42
CA ASP A 87 -12.64 -2.15 -13.97
C ASP A 87 -11.62 -1.12 -14.46
N THR A 88 -11.96 -0.41 -15.54
CA THR A 88 -11.11 0.63 -16.12
C THR A 88 -11.95 1.82 -16.49
N GLU A 89 -11.57 2.99 -15.97
CA GLU A 89 -12.26 4.25 -16.26
C GLU A 89 -11.27 5.37 -16.59
N ALA A 90 -11.74 6.33 -17.38
CA ALA A 90 -10.97 7.53 -17.70
C ALA A 90 -10.88 8.42 -16.46
N VAL A 91 -9.65 8.75 -16.04
CA VAL A 91 -9.37 9.56 -14.86
C VAL A 91 -8.40 10.66 -15.26
N GLU A 92 -8.84 11.91 -15.15
CA GLU A 92 -7.98 13.07 -15.48
C GLU A 92 -6.88 13.26 -14.43
N ASN A 93 -7.23 13.11 -13.15
CA ASN A 93 -6.30 13.28 -12.04
C ASN A 93 -6.30 12.04 -11.12
N PRO A 94 -5.31 11.14 -11.26
CA PRO A 94 -5.20 9.94 -10.44
C PRO A 94 -5.01 10.26 -8.95
N PHE A 95 -4.47 11.42 -8.58
CA PHE A 95 -4.31 11.78 -7.17
C PHE A 95 -5.64 12.06 -6.48
N ASP A 96 -6.61 12.66 -7.18
CA ASP A 96 -7.96 12.86 -6.65
C ASP A 96 -8.66 11.50 -6.47
N TYR A 97 -8.54 10.62 -7.47
CA TYR A 97 -9.03 9.24 -7.36
C TYR A 97 -8.46 8.52 -6.14
N LEU A 98 -7.15 8.60 -5.92
CA LEU A 98 -6.51 8.00 -4.74
C LEU A 98 -7.01 8.62 -3.43
N ARG A 99 -7.20 9.94 -3.37
CA ARG A 99 -7.73 10.63 -2.17
C ARG A 99 -9.14 10.17 -1.85
N GLU A 100 -10.02 10.10 -2.85
CA GLU A 100 -11.40 9.65 -2.68
C GLU A 100 -11.47 8.19 -2.25
N LEU A 101 -10.62 7.34 -2.83
CA LEU A 101 -10.50 5.94 -2.42
C LEU A 101 -10.01 5.84 -0.97
N MET A 102 -8.92 6.52 -0.63
CA MET A 102 -8.33 6.47 0.72
C MET A 102 -9.28 7.04 1.78
N ALA A 103 -10.13 8.02 1.45
CA ALA A 103 -11.12 8.58 2.37
C ALA A 103 -12.16 7.54 2.83
N GLN A 104 -12.35 6.44 2.10
CA GLN A 104 -13.22 5.32 2.51
C GLN A 104 -12.60 4.46 3.63
N TYR A 105 -11.28 4.58 3.84
CA TYR A 105 -10.52 3.80 4.82
C TYR A 105 -10.25 4.61 6.09
N HIS A 106 -11.24 4.65 6.99
CA HIS A 106 -11.10 5.21 8.32
C HIS A 106 -10.53 4.15 9.28
N MET A 107 -9.21 4.15 9.43
CA MET A 107 -8.45 3.24 10.29
C MET A 107 -8.20 3.84 11.67
N PRO A 108 -8.22 3.05 12.77
CA PRO A 108 -7.74 3.50 14.06
C PRO A 108 -6.23 3.74 14.06
N THR A 109 -5.78 4.60 14.97
CA THR A 109 -4.38 5.03 15.07
C THR A 109 -3.67 4.39 16.27
N ALA A 110 -2.39 4.75 16.49
CA ALA A 110 -1.67 4.34 17.69
C ALA A 110 -2.26 4.90 18.99
N GLU A 111 -3.05 5.99 18.94
CA GLU A 111 -3.78 6.51 20.10
C GLU A 111 -4.93 5.57 20.50
N ASP A 112 -5.57 4.95 19.50
CA ASP A 112 -6.65 3.99 19.71
C ASP A 112 -6.13 2.59 20.04
N VAL A 113 -5.01 2.19 19.42
CA VAL A 113 -4.38 0.87 19.57
C VAL A 113 -2.90 1.08 19.86
N PRO A 114 -2.48 1.21 21.13
CA PRO A 114 -1.09 1.49 21.50
C PRO A 114 -0.05 0.44 21.03
N THR A 115 -0.51 -0.77 20.69
CA THR A 115 0.35 -1.84 20.16
C THR A 115 0.53 -1.79 18.63
N MET A 116 -0.11 -0.85 17.95
CA MET A 116 -0.08 -0.74 16.49
C MET A 116 1.32 -0.29 16.04
N PRO A 117 1.90 -0.94 15.00
CA PRO A 117 3.15 -0.46 14.42
C PRO A 117 2.94 0.91 13.75
N SER A 118 4.03 1.68 13.62
CA SER A 118 4.01 3.00 12.96
C SER A 118 3.53 2.94 11.51
N PHE A 119 3.72 1.81 10.84
CA PHE A 119 3.13 1.50 9.54
C PHE A 119 2.27 0.26 9.68
N SER A 120 0.99 0.38 9.35
CA SER A 120 -0.04 -0.62 9.64
C SER A 120 -0.92 -0.93 8.44
N GLY A 121 -0.46 -0.58 7.24
CA GLY A 121 -1.16 -0.76 5.96
C GLY A 121 -1.34 0.55 5.21
N GLY A 122 -2.06 0.47 4.09
CA GLY A 122 -2.28 1.56 3.16
C GLY A 122 -2.02 1.12 1.72
N LEU A 123 -2.00 2.10 0.81
CA LEU A 123 -1.55 1.87 -0.56
C LEU A 123 -0.02 1.85 -0.60
N VAL A 124 0.53 0.80 -1.21
CA VAL A 124 1.96 0.60 -1.36
C VAL A 124 2.25 0.26 -2.80
N GLY A 125 3.18 0.99 -3.40
CA GLY A 125 3.41 0.95 -4.82
C GLY A 125 4.45 1.98 -5.26
N TYR A 126 4.35 2.42 -6.50
CA TYR A 126 5.23 3.42 -7.09
C TYR A 126 4.47 4.48 -7.89
N PHE A 127 5.09 5.65 -7.98
CA PHE A 127 4.83 6.62 -9.02
C PHE A 127 6.04 6.63 -9.94
N GLY A 128 5.82 6.27 -11.20
CA GLY A 128 6.81 6.28 -12.27
C GLY A 128 7.18 7.71 -12.66
N TYR A 129 8.27 7.84 -13.42
CA TYR A 129 8.76 9.15 -13.83
C TYR A 129 7.72 9.94 -14.66
N ASP A 130 7.01 9.26 -15.56
CA ASP A 130 6.04 9.90 -16.45
C ASP A 130 4.81 10.48 -15.72
N MET A 131 4.59 10.15 -14.45
CA MET A 131 3.61 10.84 -13.60
C MET A 131 3.88 12.36 -13.49
N VAL A 132 5.12 12.81 -13.74
CA VAL A 132 5.43 14.24 -13.83
C VAL A 132 4.54 14.97 -14.84
N ARG A 133 4.08 14.30 -15.90
CA ARG A 133 3.23 14.90 -16.95
C ARG A 133 1.80 15.17 -16.48
N VAL A 134 1.34 14.40 -15.49
CA VAL A 134 0.07 14.64 -14.80
C VAL A 134 0.19 15.85 -13.87
N ILE A 135 1.33 15.95 -13.17
CA ILE A 135 1.59 17.04 -12.21
C ILE A 135 1.88 18.36 -12.94
N GLU A 136 2.65 18.31 -14.02
CA GLU A 136 3.09 19.45 -14.84
C GLU A 136 2.70 19.22 -16.32
N PRO A 137 1.46 19.55 -16.72
CA PRO A 137 1.00 19.37 -18.10
C PRO A 137 1.86 20.10 -19.15
N SER A 138 2.63 21.11 -18.72
CA SER A 138 3.57 21.85 -19.57
C SER A 138 4.71 20.99 -20.14
N VAL A 139 5.01 19.84 -19.52
CA VAL A 139 5.99 18.85 -20.00
C VAL A 139 5.52 18.19 -21.31
N GLY A 140 4.20 18.15 -21.54
CA GLY A 140 3.61 17.53 -22.73
C GLY A 140 3.61 16.00 -22.70
N LEU A 141 3.19 15.38 -23.80
CA LEU A 141 3.16 13.93 -23.96
C LEU A 141 4.53 13.37 -24.36
N SER A 142 4.73 12.07 -24.11
CA SER A 142 5.95 11.36 -24.52
C SER A 142 5.73 10.67 -25.86
N ASP A 143 6.68 10.84 -26.78
CA ASP A 143 6.72 10.09 -28.05
C ASP A 143 7.64 8.86 -27.91
N ALA A 144 8.34 8.75 -26.78
CA ALA A 144 9.26 7.65 -26.52
C ALA A 144 8.47 6.35 -26.29
N PRO A 145 8.95 5.21 -26.80
CA PRO A 145 8.30 3.93 -26.55
C PRO A 145 8.33 3.59 -25.06
N ASN A 146 7.33 2.85 -24.59
CA ASN A 146 7.31 2.21 -23.26
C ASN A 146 7.72 0.73 -23.40
N PRO A 147 9.02 0.40 -23.50
CA PRO A 147 9.47 -0.96 -23.76
C PRO A 147 9.14 -1.95 -22.63
N MET A 148 8.94 -1.42 -21.41
CA MET A 148 8.64 -2.24 -20.23
C MET A 148 7.13 -2.47 -20.04
N SER A 149 6.29 -1.77 -20.83
CA SER A 149 4.82 -1.83 -20.71
C SER A 149 4.34 -1.63 -19.27
N MET A 150 5.04 -0.79 -18.50
CA MET A 150 4.65 -0.48 -17.13
C MET A 150 3.66 0.67 -17.10
N PRO A 151 2.71 0.67 -16.16
CA PRO A 151 1.89 1.85 -15.91
C PRO A 151 2.71 2.99 -15.32
N ASP A 152 2.17 4.20 -15.39
CA ASP A 152 2.76 5.39 -14.77
C ASP A 152 2.67 5.31 -13.24
N MET A 153 1.70 4.58 -12.70
CA MET A 153 1.54 4.32 -11.26
C MET A 153 0.99 2.91 -11.05
N CYS A 154 1.45 2.20 -10.02
CA CYS A 154 0.88 0.94 -9.54
C CYS A 154 1.07 0.77 -8.04
#